data_AF-A0A3B0UYN0-F1
#
_entry.id   AF-A0A3B0UYN0-F1
#
_cell.length_a   1.000
_cell.length_b   1.000
_cell.length_c   1.000
_cell.angle_alpha   90.00
_cell.angle_beta   90.00
_cell.angle_gamma   90.00
#
_symmetry.space_group_name_H-M   'P 1'
#
loop_
_entity.id
_entity.type
_entity.pdbx_description
1 polymer ?
#
loop_
_entity_poly.entity_id
_entity_poly.type
_entity_poly.pdbx_seq_one_letter_code
_entity_poly.pdbx_strand_id
1 'polypeptide(L)'
;MSETTLISTRVSPELAERLTTLAKSTNRSKSYLAAQAIEEYVAVEEWHVEAIKEGIAAVERGDTVSHEQAMAVLKSWSKRVTP
;
A
#
# COMPACT_ATOMS: atom_id res chain seq x y z
N MET A 1 23.07 16.17 -5.56
CA MET A 1 22.72 15.70 -4.21
C MET A 1 21.21 15.66 -4.14
N SER A 2 20.63 14.55 -3.70
CA SER A 2 19.17 14.43 -3.56
C SER A 2 18.72 15.35 -2.42
N GLU A 3 17.76 16.24 -2.69
CA GLU A 3 17.16 17.04 -1.63
C GLU A 3 16.28 16.15 -0.75
N THR A 4 16.41 16.29 0.57
CA THR A 4 15.58 15.56 1.55
C THR A 4 14.84 16.54 2.43
N THR A 5 13.56 16.28 2.67
CA THR A 5 12.72 17.08 3.56
C THR A 5 12.61 16.42 4.95
N LEU A 6 12.67 17.22 6.01
CA LEU A 6 12.47 16.74 7.38
C LEU A 6 10.98 16.55 7.67
N ILE A 7 10.61 15.33 8.07
CA ILE A 7 9.28 15.02 8.60
C ILE A 7 9.43 14.67 10.08
N SER A 8 8.63 15.31 10.94
CA SER A 8 8.58 15.03 12.38
C SER A 8 7.21 14.50 12.73
N THR A 9 7.15 13.35 13.39
CA THR A 9 5.90 12.73 13.83
C THR A 9 6.02 12.20 15.26
N ARG A 10 4.89 12.10 15.96
CA ARG A 10 4.83 11.51 17.30
C ARG A 10 4.46 10.05 17.17
N VAL A 11 5.18 9.20 17.90
CA VAL A 11 4.92 7.76 18.00
C VAL A 11 4.82 7.37 19.47
N SER A 12 4.20 6.23 19.76
CA SER A 12 4.20 5.69 21.12
C SER A 12 5.63 5.34 21.56
N PRO A 13 5.94 5.39 22.88
CA PRO A 13 7.24 4.97 23.39
C PRO A 13 7.59 3.54 23.00
N GLU A 14 6.61 2.64 23.03
CA GLU A 14 6.76 1.23 22.63
C GLU A 14 7.20 1.11 21.16
N LEU A 15 6.58 1.86 20.24
CA LEU A 15 6.96 1.84 18.84
C LEU A 15 8.37 2.39 18.62
N ALA A 16 8.75 3.44 19.34
CA ALA A 16 10.10 4.00 19.27
C ALA A 16 11.17 2.99 19.74
N GLU A 17 10.86 2.20 20.78
CA GLU A 17 11.74 1.13 21.25
C GLU A 17 11.86 0.00 20.23
N ARG A 18 10.74 -0.48 19.68
CA ARG A 18 10.71 -1.50 18.62
C ARG A 18 11.52 -1.07 17.40
N LEU A 19 11.37 0.19 16.96
CA LEU A 19 12.14 0.75 15.86
C LEU A 19 13.64 0.82 16.18
N THR A 20 14.00 1.14 17.42
CA THR A 20 15.39 1.16 17.88
C THR A 20 16.02 -0.24 17.84
N THR A 21 15.28 -1.26 18.25
CA THR A 21 15.73 -2.66 18.19
C THR A 21 15.90 -3.13 16.74
N LEU A 22 14.94 -2.82 15.86
CA LEU A 22 15.02 -3.15 14.44
C LEU A 22 16.19 -2.46 13.73
N ALA A 23 16.45 -1.19 14.05
CA ALA A 23 17.58 -0.43 13.53
C ALA A 23 18.92 -1.13 13.85
N LYS A 24 19.07 -1.61 15.09
CA LYS A 24 20.28 -2.34 15.52
C LYS A 24 20.43 -3.68 14.80
N SER A 25 19.36 -4.46 14.69
CA SER A 25 19.43 -5.80 14.08
C SER A 25 19.68 -5.76 12.57
N THR A 26 19.21 -4.70 11.90
CA THR A 26 19.36 -4.53 10.44
C THR A 26 20.56 -3.68 10.03
N ASN A 27 21.32 -3.15 11.01
CA ASN A 27 22.41 -2.19 10.78
C ASN A 27 21.97 -0.97 9.95
N ARG A 28 20.79 -0.42 10.27
CA ARG A 28 20.21 0.77 9.62
C ARG A 28 19.93 1.87 10.64
N SER A 29 19.83 3.12 10.18
CA SER A 29 19.41 4.22 11.04
C SER A 29 17.89 4.19 11.26
N LYS A 30 17.44 4.74 12.40
CA LYS A 30 16.00 4.89 12.67
C LYS A 30 15.30 5.74 11.61
N SER A 31 15.95 6.81 11.15
CA SER A 31 15.43 7.69 10.12
C SER A 31 15.28 6.98 8.77
N TYR A 32 16.24 6.11 8.41
CA TYR A 32 16.14 5.29 7.21
C TYR A 32 14.93 4.36 7.27
N LEU A 33 14.77 3.62 8.37
CA LEU A 33 13.64 2.69 8.54
C LEU A 33 12.29 3.42 8.60
N ALA A 34 12.25 4.60 9.23
CA ALA A 34 11.04 5.43 9.27
C ALA A 34 10.67 5.95 7.87
N ALA A 35 11.65 6.42 7.09
CA ALA A 35 11.43 6.85 5.71
C ALA A 35 10.93 5.67 4.85
N GLN A 36 11.60 4.51 4.95
CA GLN A 36 11.20 3.31 4.20
C GLN A 36 9.76 2.87 4.55
N ALA A 37 9.39 2.86 5.84
CA ALA A 37 8.04 2.51 6.25
C ALA A 37 6.98 3.51 5.74
N ILE A 38 7.32 4.80 5.68
CA ILE A 38 6.44 5.82 5.11
C ILE A 38 6.30 5.64 3.59
N GLU A 39 7.41 5.38 2.87
CA GLU A 39 7.40 5.12 1.43
C GLU A 39 6.54 3.89 1.09
N GLU A 40 6.72 2.78 1.82
CA GLU A 40 5.93 1.57 1.64
C GLU A 40 4.44 1.81 1.90
N TYR A 41 4.11 2.55 2.96
CA TYR A 41 2.72 2.90 3.27
C TYR A 41 2.10 3.78 2.18
N VAL A 42 2.79 4.85 1.77
CA VAL A 42 2.29 5.79 0.76
C VAL A 42 2.08 5.08 -0.57
N ALA A 43 3.01 4.22 -1.00
CA ALA A 43 2.87 3.48 -2.26
C ALA A 43 1.61 2.60 -2.31
N VAL A 44 1.28 1.95 -1.18
CA VAL A 44 0.06 1.13 -1.07
C VAL A 44 -1.19 2.01 -1.12
N GLU A 45 -1.21 3.10 -0.37
CA GLU A 45 -2.38 4.00 -0.31
C GLU A 45 -2.61 4.76 -1.61
N GLU A 46 -1.56 5.19 -2.29
CA GLU A 46 -1.66 5.86 -3.60
C GLU A 46 -2.29 4.93 -4.64
N TRP A 47 -1.85 3.67 -4.69
CA TRP A 47 -2.47 2.68 -5.57
C TRP A 47 -3.95 2.45 -5.23
N HIS A 48 -4.30 2.32 -3.94
CA HIS A 48 -5.69 2.15 -3.51
C HIS A 48 -6.57 3.33 -3.93
N VAL A 49 -6.11 4.55 -3.67
CA VAL A 49 -6.85 5.77 -3.98
C VAL A 49 -7.05 5.89 -5.49
N GLU A 50 -6.03 5.58 -6.29
CA GLU A 50 -6.15 5.65 -7.74
C GLU A 50 -7.12 4.58 -8.28
N ALA A 51 -7.03 3.34 -7.81
CA ALA A 51 -7.96 2.27 -8.20
C ALA A 51 -9.42 2.62 -7.89
N ILE A 52 -9.69 3.28 -6.75
CA ILE A 52 -11.03 3.76 -6.40
C ILE A 52 -11.50 4.83 -7.38
N LYS A 53 -10.64 5.83 -7.68
CA LYS A 53 -10.98 6.91 -8.63
C LYS A 53 -11.25 6.35 -10.02
N GLU A 54 -10.43 5.42 -10.50
CA GLU A 54 -10.62 4.75 -11.78
C GLU A 54 -11.97 4.01 -11.82
N GLY A 55 -12.31 3.29 -10.75
CA GLY A 55 -13.60 2.60 -10.62
C GLY A 55 -14.80 3.54 -10.67
N ILE A 56 -14.74 4.67 -9.96
CA ILE A 56 -15.80 5.71 -10.01
C ILE A 56 -15.92 6.26 -11.43
N ALA A 57 -14.81 6.61 -12.07
CA ALA A 57 -14.81 7.16 -13.42
C ALA A 57 -15.32 6.14 -14.46
N ALA A 58 -15.05 4.84 -14.27
CA ALA A 58 -15.58 3.79 -15.13
C ALA A 58 -17.11 3.69 -15.01
N VAL A 59 -17.66 3.76 -13.80
CA VAL A 59 -19.12 3.81 -13.56
C VAL A 59 -19.74 5.03 -14.26
N GLU A 60 -19.15 6.22 -14.11
CA GLU A 60 -19.65 7.44 -14.75
C GLU A 60 -19.65 7.38 -16.28
N ARG A 61 -18.67 6.67 -16.88
CA ARG A 61 -18.61 6.43 -18.33
C ARG A 61 -19.49 5.26 -18.80
N GLY A 62 -20.15 4.55 -17.89
CA GLY A 62 -20.89 3.33 -18.20
C GLY A 62 -20.01 2.12 -18.54
N ASP A 63 -18.70 2.20 -18.28
CA ASP A 63 -17.71 1.15 -18.51
C ASP A 63 -17.74 0.13 -17.36
N THR A 64 -18.86 -0.58 -17.28
CA THR A 64 -19.13 -1.57 -16.24
C THR A 64 -19.70 -2.84 -16.88
N VAL A 65 -19.53 -3.98 -16.19
CA VAL A 65 -20.08 -5.26 -16.63
C VAL A 65 -21.29 -5.64 -15.79
N SER A 66 -22.17 -6.46 -16.36
CA SER A 66 -23.30 -6.99 -15.60
C SER A 66 -22.83 -7.91 -14.47
N HIS A 67 -23.68 -8.08 -13.45
CA HIS A 67 -23.39 -9.00 -12.36
C HIS A 67 -23.11 -10.43 -12.85
N GLU A 68 -23.87 -10.93 -13.83
CA GLU A 68 -23.68 -12.26 -14.42
C GLU A 68 -22.31 -12.41 -15.07
N GLN A 69 -21.87 -11.40 -15.82
CA GLN A 69 -20.55 -11.37 -16.46
C GLN A 69 -19.43 -11.34 -15.42
N ALA A 70 -19.56 -10.51 -14.37
CA ALA A 70 -18.59 -10.45 -13.28
C ALA A 70 -18.45 -11.81 -12.58
N MET A 71 -19.56 -12.48 -12.28
CA MET A 71 -19.56 -13.80 -11.63
C MET A 71 -18.92 -14.89 -12.51
N ALA A 72 -19.11 -14.84 -13.83
CA ALA A 72 -18.43 -15.74 -14.76
C ALA A 72 -16.90 -15.58 -14.72
N VAL A 73 -16.41 -14.33 -14.65
CA VAL A 73 -14.97 -14.04 -14.53
C VAL A 73 -14.42 -14.57 -13.21
N LEU A 74 -15.06 -14.26 -12.08
CA LEU A 74 -14.62 -14.72 -10.76
C LEU A 74 -14.55 -16.25 -10.66
N LYS A 75 -15.54 -16.96 -11.22
CA LYS A 75 -15.55 -18.42 -11.27
C LYS A 75 -14.42 -19.01 -12.12
N SER A 76 -13.88 -18.25 -13.07
CA SER A 76 -12.74 -18.70 -13.88
C SER A 76 -11.42 -18.67 -13.09
N TRP A 77 -11.30 -17.83 -12.06
CA TRP A 77 -10.10 -17.70 -11.26
C TRP A 77 -9.93 -18.88 -10.29
N SER A 78 -11.02 -19.38 -9.71
CA SER A 78 -10.98 -20.57 -8.86
C SER A 78 -10.60 -21.86 -9.62
N LYS A 79 -10.87 -21.91 -10.93
CA LYS A 79 -10.45 -23.03 -11.79
C LYS A 79 -8.96 -23.01 -12.14
N ARG A 80 -8.28 -21.87 -12.01
CA ARG A 80 -6.84 -21.74 -12.30
C ARG A 80 -5.97 -22.04 -11.08
N VAL A 81 -6.53 -21.96 -9.88
CA VAL A 81 -5.89 -22.43 -8.64
C VAL A 81 -6.29 -23.89 -8.44
N THR A 82 -5.69 -24.79 -9.21
CA THR A 82 -5.64 -26.21 -8.86
C THR A 82 -4.20 -26.47 -8.41
N PRO A 83 -3.95 -27.15 -7.27
CA PRO A 83 -2.59 -27.41 -6.78
C PRO A 83 -1.76 -28.22 -7.76
#